data_AF-A0A3B5Y6C1-F1
#
_entry.id   AF-A0A3B5Y6C1-F1
#
_cell.length_a   1.000
_cell.length_b   1.000
_cell.length_c   1.000
_cell.angle_alpha   90.00
_cell.angle_beta   90.00
_cell.angle_gamma   90.00
#
_symmetry.space_group_name_H-M   'P 1'
#
loop_
_entity.id
_entity.type
_entity.pdbx_description
1 polymer ?
#
loop_
_entity_poly.entity_id
_entity_poly.type
_entity_poly.pdbx_seq_one_letter_code
_entity_poly.pdbx_strand_id
1 'polypeptide(L)'
;MVCLLSVDVSEPYRGATVHRMDFLKQQWCKVDDLGGRAFLLSLYVFGASCSGDKCGLRQNCLYLPDPDEKTLQIFNVKGGSVELQKLDEAPVSDKSFWVVPTDP
;
A
#
# COMPACT_ATOMS: atom_id res chain seq x y z
N MET A 1 -10.37 4.21 10.28
CA MET A 1 -9.27 3.31 10.66
C MET A 1 -7.97 4.07 10.48
N VAL A 2 -7.11 4.11 11.49
CA VAL A 2 -5.79 4.75 11.41
C VAL A 2 -4.74 3.65 11.48
N CYS A 3 -3.94 3.54 10.42
CA CYS A 3 -2.88 2.54 10.32
C CYS A 3 -1.53 3.21 10.15
N LEU A 4 -0.53 2.65 10.84
CA LEU A 4 0.88 2.88 10.60
C LEU A 4 1.41 1.74 9.72
N LEU A 5 2.12 2.13 8.67
CA LEU A 5 2.70 1.21 7.70
C LEU A 5 4.21 1.29 7.83
N SER A 6 4.85 0.14 8.00
CA SER A 6 6.31 0.03 8.01
C SER A 6 6.71 -0.93 6.89
N VAL A 7 7.54 -0.45 5.98
CA VAL A 7 8.09 -1.22 4.88
C VAL A 7 9.58 -1.46 5.11
N ASP A 8 10.04 -2.66 4.79
CA ASP A 8 11.46 -3.01 4.86
C ASP A 8 12.20 -2.28 3.74
N VAL A 9 13.04 -1.33 4.11
CA VAL A 9 13.81 -0.44 3.20
C VAL A 9 14.85 -1.16 2.32
N SER A 10 14.96 -2.49 2.39
CA SER A 10 15.76 -3.26 1.43
C SER A 10 15.06 -3.36 0.08
N GLU A 11 15.60 -2.74 -0.97
CA GLU A 11 15.02 -2.80 -2.32
C GLU A 11 15.33 -4.14 -3.05
N PRO A 12 14.35 -4.75 -3.75
CA PRO A 12 12.92 -4.44 -3.70
C PRO A 12 12.33 -4.79 -2.32
N TYR A 13 11.46 -3.93 -1.77
CA TYR A 13 10.97 -3.99 -0.38
C TYR A 13 10.54 -5.40 -0.01
N ARG A 14 11.32 -6.15 0.78
CA ARG A 14 11.06 -7.60 0.95
C ARG A 14 9.85 -7.92 1.81
N GLY A 15 9.29 -6.94 2.49
CA GLY A 15 8.07 -7.10 3.25
C GLY A 15 7.55 -5.78 3.80
N ALA A 16 6.29 -5.82 4.24
CA ALA A 16 5.68 -4.74 5.00
C ALA A 16 5.00 -5.29 6.25
N THR A 17 4.91 -4.45 7.27
CA THR A 17 4.08 -4.70 8.44
C THR A 17 3.08 -3.57 8.58
N VAL A 18 1.84 -3.94 8.90
CA VAL A 18 0.76 -2.99 9.14
C VAL A 18 0.42 -3.03 10.61
N HIS A 19 0.36 -1.87 11.23
CA HIS A 19 -0.09 -1.69 12.59
C HIS A 19 -1.31 -0.79 12.60
N ARG A 20 -2.37 -1.20 13.29
CA ARG A 20 -3.58 -0.41 13.48
C ARG A 20 -3.56 0.21 14.88
N MET A 21 -3.94 1.48 14.97
CA MET A 21 -4.13 2.13 16.27
C MET A 21 -5.39 1.60 16.94
N ASP A 22 -5.24 1.05 18.15
CA ASP A 22 -6.35 0.80 19.08
C ASP A 22 -6.53 2.06 19.94
N PHE A 23 -7.57 2.85 19.66
CA PHE A 23 -7.84 4.10 20.38
C PHE A 23 -8.34 3.88 21.81
N LEU A 24 -8.92 2.72 22.11
CA LEU A 24 -9.36 2.41 23.47
C LEU A 24 -8.17 2.10 24.37
N LYS A 25 -7.18 1.38 23.84
CA LYS A 25 -5.96 0.99 24.56
C LYS A 25 -4.77 1.94 24.33
N GLN A 26 -4.94 2.92 23.44
CA GLN A 26 -3.92 3.88 23.02
C GLN A 26 -2.60 3.21 22.58
N GLN A 27 -2.68 2.11 21.82
CA GLN A 27 -1.51 1.34 21.40
C GLN A 27 -1.59 0.88 19.94
N TRP A 28 -0.42 0.63 19.34
CA TRP A 28 -0.30 0.07 18.00
C TRP A 28 -0.37 -1.46 18.04
N CYS A 29 -1.29 -2.05 17.29
CA CYS A 29 -1.44 -3.50 17.18
C CYS A 29 -1.11 -3.96 15.76
N LYS A 30 -0.21 -4.93 15.61
CA LYS A 30 0.05 -5.55 14.30
C LYS A 30 -1.23 -6.21 13.78
N VAL A 31 -1.53 -6.01 12.51
CA VAL A 31 -2.69 -6.60 11.83
C VAL A 31 -2.26 -7.26 10.52
N ASP A 32 -2.96 -8.33 10.17
CA ASP A 32 -2.84 -9.09 8.93
C ASP A 32 -4.05 -8.88 7.99
N ASP A 33 -5.07 -8.15 8.45
CA ASP A 33 -6.28 -7.84 7.71
C ASP A 33 -6.58 -6.34 7.74
N LEU A 34 -6.81 -5.76 6.57
CA LEU A 34 -7.16 -4.36 6.36
C LEU A 34 -8.68 -4.16 6.22
N GLY A 35 -9.47 -5.22 6.40
CA GLY A 35 -10.92 -5.17 6.34
C GLY A 35 -11.43 -4.88 4.94
N GLY A 36 -10.83 -5.51 3.92
CA GLY A 36 -11.23 -5.34 2.52
C GLY A 36 -10.68 -4.08 1.85
N ARG A 37 -9.90 -3.27 2.57
CA ARG A 37 -9.29 -2.05 2.03
C ARG A 37 -7.98 -2.35 1.29
N ALA A 38 -7.67 -1.49 0.35
CA ALA A 38 -6.34 -1.35 -0.23
C ALA A 38 -5.70 -0.05 0.28
N PHE A 39 -4.38 -0.04 0.38
CA PHE A 39 -3.60 1.17 0.64
C PHE A 39 -2.69 1.43 -0.54
N LEU A 40 -2.72 2.67 -1.02
CA LEU A 40 -1.84 3.13 -2.08
C LEU A 40 -0.87 4.13 -1.48
N LEU A 41 0.42 3.81 -1.51
CA LEU A 41 1.48 4.59 -0.87
C LEU A 41 2.39 5.18 -1.92
N SER A 42 2.85 6.40 -1.67
CA SER A 42 3.98 7.01 -2.35
C SER A 42 5.10 7.15 -1.33
N LEU A 43 6.29 6.65 -1.67
CA LEU A 43 7.44 6.73 -0.78
C LEU A 43 7.67 8.19 -0.38
N TYR A 44 7.92 8.41 0.92
CA TYR A 44 8.25 9.70 1.54
C TYR A 44 7.18 10.80 1.56
N VAL A 45 6.02 10.64 0.91
CA VAL A 45 5.09 11.78 0.75
C VAL A 45 3.66 11.52 1.24
N PHE A 46 2.93 10.59 0.62
CA PHE A 46 1.49 10.46 0.84
C PHE A 46 0.99 9.02 0.73
N GLY A 47 -0.10 8.72 1.43
CA GLY A 47 -0.83 7.48 1.30
C GLY A 47 -2.32 7.72 1.23
N ALA A 48 -3.03 6.90 0.46
CA ALA A 48 -4.47 6.87 0.39
C ALA A 48 -4.97 5.47 0.72
N SER A 49 -6.22 5.36 1.15
CA SER A 49 -6.86 4.06 1.34
C SER A 49 -8.28 4.07 0.82
N CYS A 50 -8.62 3.03 0.06
CA CYS A 50 -9.93 2.86 -0.56
C CYS A 50 -10.47 1.44 -0.34
N SER A 51 -11.73 1.24 -0.70
CA SER A 51 -12.31 -0.11 -0.75
C SER A 51 -11.70 -0.84 -1.93
N GLY A 52 -11.13 -2.03 -1.71
CA GLY A 52 -10.47 -2.77 -2.80
C GLY A 52 -11.47 -3.14 -3.90
N ASP A 53 -12.61 -3.71 -3.50
CA ASP A 53 -13.71 -4.12 -4.39
C ASP A 53 -14.24 -2.98 -5.27
N LYS A 54 -14.55 -1.82 -4.70
CA LYS A 54 -15.12 -0.68 -5.43
C LYS A 54 -14.13 -0.06 -6.40
N CYS A 55 -12.84 -0.10 -6.08
CA CYS A 55 -11.80 0.49 -6.93
C CYS A 55 -11.13 -0.52 -7.88
N GLY A 56 -11.63 -1.76 -7.95
CA GLY A 56 -11.02 -2.83 -8.75
C GLY A 56 -9.62 -3.24 -8.27
N LEU A 57 -9.28 -2.91 -7.02
CA LEU A 57 -8.00 -3.27 -6.40
C LEU A 57 -8.13 -4.56 -5.60
N ARG A 58 -7.01 -5.26 -5.46
CA ARG A 58 -6.92 -6.43 -4.58
C ARG A 58 -7.09 -5.98 -3.14
N GLN A 59 -8.02 -6.61 -2.44
CA GLN A 59 -8.27 -6.34 -1.04
C GLN A 59 -7.07 -6.77 -0.18
N ASN A 60 -6.88 -6.07 0.94
CA ASN A 60 -5.81 -6.36 1.91
C ASN A 60 -4.40 -6.28 1.30
N CYS A 61 -4.21 -5.37 0.34
CA CYS A 61 -2.93 -5.12 -0.31
C CYS A 61 -2.43 -3.69 -0.07
N LEU A 62 -1.10 -3.56 -0.03
CA LEU A 62 -0.38 -2.30 -0.16
C LEU A 62 0.16 -2.18 -1.59
N TYR A 63 0.05 -1.00 -2.17
CA TYR A 63 0.53 -0.67 -3.51
C TYR A 63 1.61 0.41 -3.40
N LEU A 64 2.83 0.07 -3.82
CA LEU A 64 4.00 0.94 -3.75
C LEU A 64 4.64 1.06 -5.13
N PRO A 65 4.52 2.21 -5.80
CA PRO A 65 5.20 2.46 -7.06
C PRO A 65 6.67 2.80 -6.80
N ASP A 66 7.54 2.17 -7.58
CA ASP A 66 8.95 2.50 -7.72
C ASP A 66 9.12 3.27 -9.04
N PRO A 67 9.32 4.59 -9.00
CA PRO A 67 9.46 5.42 -10.19
C PRO A 67 10.76 5.15 -10.95
N ASP A 68 11.83 4.78 -10.26
CA ASP A 68 13.16 4.59 -10.84
C ASP A 68 13.19 3.31 -11.68
N GLU A 69 12.64 2.23 -11.13
CA GLU A 69 12.55 0.93 -11.81
C GLU A 69 11.28 0.79 -12.68
N LYS A 70 10.40 1.80 -12.67
CA LYS A 70 9.07 1.74 -13.30
C LYS A 70 8.32 0.46 -12.94
N THR A 71 8.28 0.15 -11.65
CA THR A 71 7.52 -1.01 -11.15
C THR A 71 6.47 -0.60 -10.14
N LEU A 72 5.45 -1.44 -9.99
CA LEU A 72 4.46 -1.38 -8.94
C LEU A 72 4.62 -2.62 -8.09
N GLN A 73 5.03 -2.41 -6.85
CA GLN A 73 5.10 -3.46 -5.87
C GLN A 73 3.74 -3.61 -5.15
N ILE A 74 3.25 -4.84 -5.08
CA ILE A 74 1.99 -5.19 -4.43
C ILE A 74 2.31 -6.14 -3.29
N PHE A 75 2.05 -5.70 -2.05
CA PHE A 75 2.24 -6.51 -0.85
C PHE A 75 0.88 -6.97 -0.32
N ASN A 76 0.65 -8.28 -0.28
CA ASN A 76 -0.53 -8.85 0.37
C ASN A 76 -0.29 -8.95 1.87
N VAL A 77 -1.06 -8.18 2.65
CA VAL A 77 -0.88 -8.11 4.11
C VAL A 77 -1.28 -9.41 4.81
N LYS A 78 -2.26 -10.12 4.26
CA LYS A 78 -2.79 -11.37 4.83
C LYS A 78 -1.89 -12.57 4.55
N GLY A 79 -1.38 -12.67 3.32
CA GLY A 79 -0.53 -13.77 2.86
C GLY A 79 0.97 -13.49 2.96
N GLY A 80 1.37 -12.24 3.19
CA GLY A 80 2.77 -11.80 3.20
C GLY A 80 3.48 -11.86 1.85
N SER A 81 2.75 -12.12 0.75
CA SER A 81 3.33 -12.25 -0.58
C SER A 81 3.67 -10.88 -1.17
N VAL A 82 4.80 -10.83 -1.90
CA VAL A 82 5.21 -9.67 -2.70
C VAL A 82 5.08 -10.02 -4.17
N GLU A 83 4.44 -9.15 -4.94
CA GLU A 83 4.40 -9.19 -6.40
C GLU A 83 4.98 -7.90 -6.96
N LEU A 84 5.73 -8.01 -8.05
CA LEU A 84 6.26 -6.87 -8.80
C LEU A 84 5.60 -6.85 -10.18
N GLN A 85 4.94 -5.74 -10.49
CA GLN A 85 4.32 -5.49 -11.78
C GLN A 85 5.11 -4.41 -12.52
N LYS A 86 5.45 -4.63 -13.78
CA LYS A 86 6.08 -3.59 -14.61
C LYS A 86 5.07 -2.53 -15.02
N LEU A 87 5.52 -1.28 -15.05
CA LEU A 87 4.77 -0.11 -15.50
C LEU A 87 5.41 0.43 -16.80
N ASP A 88 5.67 -0.44 -17.77
CA ASP A 88 6.40 -0.09 -19.01
C ASP A 88 5.71 1.02 -19.82
N GLU A 89 4.37 1.11 -19.75
CA GLU A 89 3.55 2.14 -20.41
C GLU A 89 3.39 3.42 -19.58
N ALA A 90 3.86 3.44 -18.33
CA ALA A 90 3.73 4.62 -17.48
C ALA A 90 4.72 5.72 -17.87
N PRO A 91 4.33 7.00 -17.71
CA PRO A 91 5.23 8.12 -17.95
C PRO A 91 6.41 8.07 -16.96
N VAL A 92 7.57 8.56 -17.40
CA VAL A 92 8.72 8.79 -16.51
C VAL A 92 8.34 9.91 -15.54
N SER A 93 8.54 9.70 -14.24
CA SER A 93 8.29 10.70 -13.21
C SER A 93 9.27 10.54 -12.07
N ASP A 94 9.74 11.65 -11.50
CA ASP A 94 10.53 11.67 -10.26
C ASP A 94 9.64 11.50 -9.01
N LYS A 95 8.33 11.70 -9.17
CA LYS A 95 7.33 11.61 -8.10
C LYS A 95 6.09 10.90 -8.60
N SER A 96 5.60 9.95 -7.83
CA SER A 96 4.33 9.28 -8.07
C SER A 96 3.38 9.64 -6.94
N PHE A 97 2.13 9.98 -7.26
CA PHE A 97 1.07 10.18 -6.27
C PHE A 97 -0.18 9.47 -6.73
N TRP A 98 -0.97 9.01 -5.76
CA TRP A 98 -2.21 8.29 -6.01
C TRP A 98 -3.39 9.25 -5.95
N VAL A 99 -4.22 9.20 -6.99
CA VAL A 99 -5.55 9.84 -6.98
C VAL A 99 -6.57 8.74 -6.84
N VAL A 100 -7.36 8.79 -5.77
CA VAL A 100 -8.41 7.81 -5.49
C VAL A 100 -9.75 8.44 -5.81
N PRO A 101 -10.62 7.77 -6.59
CA PRO A 101 -11.98 8.27 -6.84
C PRO A 101 -12.74 8.52 -5.54
N THR A 102 -13.46 9.63 -5.47
CA THR A 102 -14.29 9.96 -4.30
C THR A 102 -15.66 9.28 -4.33
N ASP A 103 -16.12 8.83 -5.50
CA ASP A 103 -17.37 8.10 -5.69
C ASP A 103 -17.14 6.65 -6.17
N PRO A 104 -17.97 5.69 -5.71
CA PRO A 104 -17.94 4.28 -6.17
C PRO A 104 -18.32 4.10 -7.63
#